data_AF-A0A932IJH7-F1
#
_entry.id   AF-A0A932IJH7-F1
#
_cell.length_a   1.000
_cell.length_b   1.000
_cell.length_c   1.000
_cell.angle_alpha   90.00
_cell.angle_beta   90.00
_cell.angle_gamma   90.00
#
_symmetry.space_group_name_H-M   'P 1'
#
loop_
_entity.id
_entity.type
_entity.pdbx_description
1 polymer ?
#
loop_
_entity_poly.entity_id
_entity_poly.type
_entity_poly.pdbx_seq_one_letter_code
_entity_poly.pdbx_strand_id
1 'polypeptide(L)'
;MRRPNSPAREEDLLRRASDLSGQSVGELAATLGVQVPSDLRHSKGLMGCLAELALGSEPKAGDGPDFPHLGIELKTVPVDAAGIPT
;
A
#
# COMPACT_ATOMS: atom_id res chain seq x y z
N MET A 1 -1.74 -12.61 -6.53
CA MET A 1 -2.68 -12.50 -5.40
C MET A 1 -3.93 -11.79 -5.93
N ARG A 2 -5.14 -12.20 -5.58
CA ARG A 2 -6.32 -11.36 -5.89
C ARG A 2 -6.33 -10.19 -4.91
N ARG A 3 -6.64 -8.97 -5.39
CA ARG A 3 -6.83 -7.79 -4.53
C ARG A 3 -7.77 -8.15 -3.38
N PRO A 4 -7.38 -7.95 -2.11
CA PRO A 4 -8.24 -8.25 -0.98
C PRO A 4 -9.36 -7.19 -0.86
N ASN A 5 -10.48 -7.60 -0.25
CA ASN A 5 -11.52 -6.67 0.17
C ASN A 5 -11.03 -5.80 1.34
N SER A 6 -11.73 -4.70 1.60
CA SER A 6 -11.50 -3.83 2.77
C SER A 6 -11.41 -4.66 4.06
N PRO A 7 -10.38 -4.46 4.90
CA PRO A 7 -10.24 -5.19 6.16
C PRO A 7 -11.39 -4.84 7.11
N ALA A 8 -11.98 -5.85 7.73
CA ALA A 8 -13.10 -5.65 8.66
C ALA A 8 -12.64 -5.18 10.04
N ARG A 9 -11.38 -5.46 10.41
CA ARG A 9 -10.79 -5.13 11.70
C ARG A 9 -9.34 -4.67 11.54
N GLU A 10 -8.85 -3.90 12.50
CA GLU A 10 -7.46 -3.43 12.54
C GLU A 10 -6.47 -4.60 12.54
N GLU A 11 -6.77 -5.71 13.22
CA GLU A 11 -5.87 -6.86 13.26
C GLU A 11 -5.67 -7.50 11.88
N ASP A 12 -6.70 -7.49 11.02
CA ASP A 12 -6.59 -7.97 9.64
C ASP A 12 -5.72 -7.05 8.79
N LEU A 13 -5.83 -5.74 9.00
CA LEU A 13 -5.01 -4.73 8.33
C LEU A 13 -3.53 -4.87 8.73
N LEU A 14 -3.25 -5.00 10.02
CA LEU A 14 -1.88 -5.17 10.54
C LEU A 14 -1.25 -6.50 10.09
N ARG A 15 -2.02 -7.58 10.05
CA ARG A 15 -1.55 -8.87 9.50
C ARG A 15 -1.14 -8.73 8.05
N ARG A 16 -1.99 -8.14 7.20
CA ARG A 16 -1.69 -7.91 5.78
C ARG A 16 -0.46 -7.01 5.62
N ALA A 17 -0.35 -5.94 6.41
CA ALA A 17 0.81 -5.05 6.37
C ALA A 17 2.11 -5.77 6.74
N SER A 18 2.06 -6.67 7.74
CA SER A 18 3.20 -7.50 8.13
C SER A 18 3.60 -8.46 7.01
N ASP A 19 2.63 -9.05 6.29
CA ASP A 19 2.88 -9.95 5.17
C ASP A 19 3.57 -9.26 3.98
N LEU A 20 3.48 -7.93 3.87
CA LEU A 20 4.20 -7.15 2.84
C LEU A 20 5.68 -6.94 3.16
N SER A 21 6.08 -7.12 4.42
CA SER A 21 7.46 -6.86 4.85
C SER A 21 8.45 -7.79 4.15
N GLY A 22 9.55 -7.22 3.66
CA GLY A 22 10.58 -7.95 2.93
C GLY A 22 10.26 -8.22 1.45
N GLN A 23 9.04 -7.92 0.97
CA GLN A 23 8.75 -7.96 -0.46
C GLN A 23 9.32 -6.74 -1.18
N SER A 24 9.85 -6.95 -2.37
CA SER A 24 10.20 -5.85 -3.27
C SER A 24 8.95 -5.25 -3.92
N VAL A 25 9.06 -4.00 -4.34
CA VAL A 25 8.01 -3.31 -5.11
C VAL A 25 7.65 -4.09 -6.38
N GLY A 26 8.64 -4.68 -7.06
CA GLY A 26 8.42 -5.44 -8.28
C GLY A 26 7.61 -6.71 -8.05
N GLU A 27 7.92 -7.46 -6.99
CA GLU A 27 7.17 -8.67 -6.61
C GLU A 27 5.72 -8.33 -6.24
N LEU A 28 5.53 -7.27 -5.45
CA LEU A 28 4.20 -6.83 -5.05
C LEU A 28 3.37 -6.38 -6.26
N ALA A 29 3.96 -5.58 -7.14
CA ALA A 29 3.28 -5.08 -8.33
C ALA A 29 2.94 -6.21 -9.32
N ALA A 30 3.85 -7.15 -9.56
CA ALA A 30 3.58 -8.34 -10.37
C ALA A 30 2.41 -9.16 -9.78
N THR A 31 2.41 -9.30 -8.46
CA THR A 31 1.38 -10.02 -7.70
C THR A 31 0.00 -9.36 -7.81
N LEU A 32 -0.05 -8.04 -7.95
CA LEU A 32 -1.27 -7.23 -8.11
C LEU A 32 -1.64 -6.92 -9.57
N GLY A 33 -0.80 -7.29 -10.54
CA GLY A 33 -0.98 -6.97 -11.95
C GLY A 33 -0.78 -5.49 -12.30
N VAL A 34 -0.02 -4.76 -11.49
CA VAL A 34 0.32 -3.35 -11.71
C VAL A 34 1.63 -3.26 -12.48
N GLN A 35 1.65 -2.45 -13.55
CA GLN A 35 2.89 -2.20 -14.28
C GLN A 35 3.78 -1.22 -13.52
N VAL A 36 5.01 -1.64 -13.22
CA VAL A 36 6.03 -0.77 -12.63
C VAL A 36 6.82 -0.13 -13.78
N PRO A 37 6.89 1.21 -13.84
CA PRO A 37 7.72 1.88 -14.83
C PRO A 37 9.21 1.62 -14.53
N SER A 38 10.05 1.75 -15.56
CA SER A 38 11.51 1.58 -15.43
C SER A 38 12.17 2.61 -14.51
N ASP A 39 11.44 3.68 -14.16
CA ASP A 39 11.91 4.76 -13.31
C ASP A 39 10.76 5.34 -12.49
N LEU A 40 10.97 5.42 -11.17
CA LEU A 40 9.99 5.91 -10.20
C LEU A 40 10.03 7.44 -10.01
N ARG A 41 11.03 8.15 -10.58
CA ARG A 41 11.19 9.62 -10.46
C ARG A 41 9.95 10.40 -10.91
N HIS A 42 9.17 9.84 -11.84
CA HIS A 42 7.95 10.45 -12.36
C HIS A 42 6.66 9.73 -11.92
N SER A 43 6.77 8.71 -11.08
CA SER A 43 5.66 7.84 -10.66
C SER A 43 5.11 8.26 -9.30
N LYS A 44 4.82 9.56 -9.16
CA LYS A 44 4.27 10.11 -7.92
C LYS A 44 3.02 9.31 -7.53
N GLY A 45 3.02 8.80 -6.30
CA GLY A 45 1.89 8.05 -5.75
C GLY A 45 1.83 6.57 -6.12
N LEU A 46 2.75 6.02 -6.92
CA LEU A 46 2.74 4.58 -7.24
C LEU A 46 2.88 3.72 -5.98
N MET A 47 3.78 4.09 -5.06
CA MET A 47 3.99 3.34 -3.82
C MET A 47 2.75 3.37 -2.93
N GLY A 48 2.12 4.55 -2.82
CA GLY A 48 0.85 4.70 -2.10
C GLY A 48 -0.24 3.84 -2.72
N CYS A 49 -0.40 3.89 -4.04
CA CYS A 49 -1.40 3.08 -4.76
C CYS A 49 -1.16 1.57 -4.60
N LEU A 50 0.10 1.11 -4.68
CA LEU A 50 0.44 -0.29 -4.44
C LEU A 50 0.08 -0.72 -3.01
N ALA A 51 0.40 0.11 -2.02
CA ALA A 51 0.07 -0.17 -0.62
C ALA A 51 -1.46 -0.18 -0.39
N GLU A 52 -2.19 0.79 -0.94
CA GLU A 52 -3.66 0.84 -0.92
C GLU A 52 -4.27 -0.44 -1.51
N LEU A 53 -3.82 -0.84 -2.71
CA LEU A 53 -4.30 -2.05 -3.39
C LEU A 53 -3.96 -3.32 -2.60
N ALA A 54 -2.75 -3.41 -2.07
CA ALA A 54 -2.28 -4.59 -1.32
C ALA A 54 -3.04 -4.77 0.00
N LEU A 55 -3.37 -3.67 0.68
CA LEU A 55 -4.06 -3.71 1.98
C LEU A 55 -5.58 -3.79 1.85
N GLY A 56 -6.10 -3.56 0.64
CA GLY A 56 -7.52 -3.62 0.34
C GLY A 56 -8.24 -2.30 0.60
N SER A 57 -7.53 -1.17 0.55
CA SER A 57 -8.15 0.15 0.62
C SER A 57 -9.19 0.30 -0.49
N GLU A 58 -10.29 0.96 -0.16
CA GLU A 58 -11.38 1.22 -1.09
C GLU A 58 -11.01 2.37 -2.02
N PRO A 59 -11.30 2.30 -3.34
CA PRO A 59 -11.09 3.43 -4.24
C PRO A 59 -11.86 4.65 -3.72
N LYS A 60 -11.14 5.74 -3.42
CA LYS A 60 -11.68 6.95 -2.76
C LYS A 60 -13.01 7.41 -3.34
N ALA A 61 -14.03 7.43 -2.49
CA ALA A 61 -15.23 8.23 -2.67
C ALA A 61 -15.17 9.47 -1.74
N GLY A 62 -14.21 10.38 -1.99
CA GLY A 62 -14.17 11.71 -1.34
C GLY A 62 -13.04 11.93 -0.32
N ASP A 63 -13.19 13.02 0.46
CA ASP A 63 -12.32 13.40 1.57
C ASP A 63 -12.57 12.48 2.77
N GLY A 64 -11.55 11.76 3.23
CA GLY A 64 -11.66 10.85 4.36
C GLY A 64 -10.45 9.92 4.47
N PRO A 65 -10.36 9.16 5.58
CA PRO A 65 -9.28 8.20 5.77
C PRO A 65 -9.36 7.04 4.77
N ASP A 66 -8.21 6.45 4.41
CA ASP A 66 -8.15 5.33 3.46
C ASP A 66 -8.94 4.08 3.91
N PHE A 67 -9.15 3.91 5.23
CA PHE A 67 -10.04 2.89 5.80
C PHE A 67 -11.12 3.55 6.69
N PRO A 68 -12.23 4.05 6.10
CA PRO A 68 -13.27 4.80 6.82
C PRO A 68 -13.88 4.06 8.01
N HIS A 69 -14.19 2.77 7.82
CA HIS A 69 -14.80 1.95 8.87
C HIS A 69 -13.87 1.70 10.07
N LEU A 70 -12.55 1.81 9.87
CA LEU A 70 -11.56 1.67 10.92
C LEU A 70 -11.07 3.03 11.45
N GLY A 71 -11.37 4.13 10.76
CA GLY A 71 -10.83 5.45 11.08
C GLY A 71 -9.31 5.56 10.87
N ILE A 72 -8.74 4.76 9.97
CA ILE A 72 -7.27 4.65 9.75
C ILE A 72 -6.87 5.26 8.41
N GLU A 73 -5.85 6.11 8.44
CA GLU A 73 -5.19 6.67 7.26
C GLU A 73 -3.91 5.89 6.92
N LEU A 74 -3.68 5.62 5.64
CA LEU A 74 -2.46 4.99 5.16
C LEU A 74 -1.45 6.05 4.70
N LYS A 75 -0.21 5.93 5.16
CA LYS A 75 0.91 6.75 4.67
C LYS A 75 2.11 5.87 4.37
N THR A 76 2.67 6.04 3.17
CA THR A 76 3.97 5.48 2.81
C THR A 76 5.06 6.51 3.07
N VAL A 77 6.13 6.12 3.77
CA VAL A 77 7.28 6.98 4.03
C VAL A 77 8.53 6.30 3.45
N PRO A 78 9.21 6.90 2.48
CA PRO A 78 10.49 6.38 1.99
C PRO A 78 11.56 6.54 3.08
N VAL A 79 12.40 5.52 3.25
CA VAL A 79 13.51 5.52 4.20
C VAL A 79 14.79 5.04 3.51
N ASP A 80 15.94 5.53 3.98
CA ASP A 80 17.24 5.03 3.57
C ASP A 80 17.59 3.69 4.26
N ALA A 81 18.78 3.16 3.96
CA ALA A 81 19.26 1.91 4.55
C ALA A 81 19.48 1.98 6.08
N ALA A 82 19.57 3.18 6.66
CA ALA A 82 19.65 3.40 8.10
C ALA A 82 18.27 3.60 8.75
N GLY A 83 17.19 3.59 7.96
CA GLY A 83 15.82 3.83 8.44
C GLY A 83 15.48 5.31 8.61
N ILE A 84 16.26 6.22 8.04
CA ILE A 84 16.02 7.66 8.09
C ILE A 84 15.11 8.07 6.93
N PRO A 85 14.05 8.86 7.18
CA PRO A 85 13.20 9.37 6.10
C PRO A 85 13.96 10.19 5.06
N THR A 86 13.71 9.93 3.78
CA THR A 86 14.36 10.61 2.63
C THR A 86 13.42 11.53 1.86
#